data_AF-A0AAD7N5I5-F1
#
_entry.id   AF-A0AAD7N5I5-F1
#
_cell.length_a   1.000
_cell.length_b   1.000
_cell.length_c   1.000
_cell.angle_alpha   90.00
_cell.angle_beta   90.00
_cell.angle_gamma   90.00
#
_symmetry.space_group_name_H-M   'P 1'
#
loop_
_entity.id
_entity.type
_entity.pdbx_description
1 polymer ?
#
loop_
_entity_poly.entity_id
_entity_poly.type
_entity_poly.pdbx_seq_one_letter_code
_entity_poly.pdbx_strand_id
1 'polypeptide(L)'
;MPLEITTRVIKMDELQPCDSKIGMTVVHLPYAPIYQEGYGRMDASTPVLGLATSYVAVCVCVVFHCATTGRTVLTHSPPMMDSMKNFVPIIDWVIGGDGETHWSDSDLEKWLSGKGAKKAGATVDIVVLGGSSYESPQHPTWPLLNRWMSDFRLALIVASCLDAPEVLKCASVLVDKATARITYLKLESGSPFSLITIKNPHLVKQYSEAQQEQDRLVGVTLLQRIPPENVNLHLQYNVVSHGGAIPLPDEIRQLLRFMPASPGGQSLLAQRIRPFVERSIRAGRPCELCGDIGHLKCSSCKGAWYYGKEHQLKDWTLHKVWCKSHKLASSN
;
A
#
# COMPACT_ATOMS: atom_id res chain seq x y z
N MET A 1 20.79 9.52 -13.79
CA MET A 1 20.81 8.40 -14.75
C MET A 1 19.37 8.11 -15.13
N PRO A 2 19.05 7.73 -16.39
CA PRO A 2 17.70 7.31 -16.72
C PRO A 2 17.34 6.04 -15.95
N LEU A 3 16.05 5.85 -15.64
CA LEU A 3 15.55 4.61 -15.06
C LEU A 3 15.87 3.42 -15.97
N GLU A 4 16.48 2.38 -15.41
CA GLU A 4 16.72 1.10 -16.07
C GLU A 4 15.82 0.03 -15.44
N ILE A 5 15.19 -0.79 -16.26
CA ILE A 5 14.35 -1.90 -15.81
C ILE A 5 15.09 -3.21 -16.06
N THR A 6 15.20 -4.03 -15.03
CA THR A 6 15.84 -5.35 -15.09
C THR A 6 15.01 -6.41 -14.37
N THR A 7 15.18 -7.66 -14.77
CA THR A 7 14.58 -8.80 -14.07
C THR A 7 15.69 -9.57 -13.36
N ARG A 8 15.53 -9.81 -12.06
CA ARG A 8 16.41 -10.69 -11.29
C ARG A 8 15.60 -11.91 -10.83
N VAL A 9 16.07 -13.08 -11.25
CA VAL A 9 15.61 -14.35 -10.69
C VAL A 9 16.38 -14.59 -9.40
N ILE A 10 15.67 -14.68 -8.28
CA ILE A 10 16.26 -15.10 -7.01
C ILE A 10 16.14 -16.62 -6.93
N LYS A 11 17.29 -17.28 -6.80
CA LYS A 11 17.36 -18.71 -6.56
C LYS A 11 17.03 -19.02 -5.10
N MET A 12 16.44 -20.19 -4.85
CA MET A 12 16.00 -20.56 -3.50
C MET A 12 17.17 -20.72 -2.50
N ASP A 13 18.37 -21.03 -2.98
CA ASP A 13 19.60 -21.16 -2.18
C ASP A 13 20.23 -19.80 -1.81
N GLU A 14 19.90 -18.72 -2.53
CA GLU A 14 20.27 -17.34 -2.15
C GLU A 14 19.44 -16.82 -0.96
N LEU A 15 18.35 -17.50 -0.63
CA LEU A 15 17.45 -17.10 0.44
C LEU A 15 17.94 -17.72 1.74
N GLN A 16 18.18 -16.88 2.75
CA GLN A 16 18.41 -17.38 4.09
C GLN A 16 17.21 -18.24 4.51
N PRO A 17 17.46 -19.39 5.17
CA PRO A 17 16.38 -20.28 5.61
C PRO A 17 15.42 -19.49 6.48
N CYS A 18 14.26 -19.17 5.92
CA CYS A 18 13.22 -18.44 6.61
C CYS A 18 12.11 -19.41 7.00
N ASP A 19 11.44 -19.12 8.10
CA ASP A 19 10.43 -19.96 8.74
C ASP A 19 9.25 -20.19 7.77
N SER A 20 9.35 -21.22 6.92
CA SER A 20 8.48 -21.44 5.77
C SER A 20 7.16 -22.07 6.21
N LYS A 21 6.39 -21.38 7.05
CA LYS A 21 5.20 -21.98 7.66
C LYS A 21 3.98 -21.98 6.75
N ILE A 22 3.94 -21.23 5.65
CA ILE A 22 2.72 -21.09 4.80
C ILE A 22 3.05 -20.82 3.31
N GLY A 23 4.03 -21.49 2.71
CA GLY A 23 4.37 -21.26 1.28
C GLY A 23 4.77 -19.81 0.93
N MET A 24 4.98 -18.97 1.95
CA MET A 24 5.53 -17.63 1.87
C MET A 24 7.03 -17.73 2.13
N THR A 25 7.80 -17.11 1.25
CA THR A 25 9.26 -17.02 1.41
C THR A 25 9.59 -15.60 1.84
N VAL A 26 9.96 -15.43 3.10
CA VAL A 26 10.39 -14.13 3.59
C VAL A 26 11.84 -13.92 3.18
N VAL A 27 12.12 -12.81 2.49
CA VAL A 27 13.44 -12.45 2.02
C VAL A 27 13.90 -11.22 2.79
N HIS A 28 15.03 -11.34 3.46
CA HIS A 28 15.64 -10.21 4.14
C HIS A 28 16.47 -9.41 3.14
N LEU A 29 16.02 -8.21 2.79
CA LEU A 29 16.74 -7.31 1.91
C LEU A 29 17.04 -5.99 2.63
N PRO A 30 18.18 -5.35 2.35
CA PRO A 30 18.55 -4.04 2.91
C PRO A 30 17.77 -2.88 2.24
N TYR A 31 16.51 -3.10 1.89
CA TYR A 31 15.61 -2.15 1.24
C TYR A 31 14.50 -1.76 2.21
N ALA A 32 13.98 -0.54 2.11
CA ALA A 32 12.81 -0.12 2.87
C ALA A 32 11.53 -0.68 2.22
N PRO A 33 10.71 -1.46 2.95
CA PRO A 33 9.47 -2.00 2.41
C PRO A 33 8.39 -0.91 2.31
N ILE A 34 7.66 -0.90 1.21
CA ILE A 34 6.51 -0.05 0.91
C ILE A 34 5.28 -0.94 0.84
N TYR A 35 4.37 -0.75 1.80
CA TYR A 35 3.13 -1.49 1.91
C TYR A 35 2.04 -0.89 1.02
N GLN A 36 0.97 -1.65 0.82
CA GLN A 36 -0.16 -1.20 0.02
C GLN A 36 -0.68 0.13 0.59
N GLU A 37 -1.06 1.03 -0.30
CA GLU A 37 -1.56 2.38 0.03
C GLU A 37 -0.46 3.35 0.50
N GLY A 38 0.78 2.88 0.64
CA GLY A 38 1.92 3.70 1.03
C GLY A 38 2.77 4.20 -0.14
N TYR A 39 3.70 5.09 0.19
CA TYR A 39 4.84 5.41 -0.67
C TYR A 39 6.09 5.68 0.16
N GLY A 40 7.25 5.49 -0.44
CA GLY A 40 8.54 5.82 0.15
C GLY A 40 9.27 6.86 -0.66
N ARG A 41 9.94 7.79 0.02
CA ARG A 41 10.88 8.75 -0.56
C ARG A 41 12.30 8.28 -0.31
N MET A 42 13.17 8.49 -1.29
CA MET A 42 14.56 8.14 -1.21
C MET A 42 15.44 9.14 -1.96
N ASP A 43 16.55 9.50 -1.35
CA ASP A 43 17.62 10.31 -1.92
C ASP A 43 18.99 9.80 -1.44
N ALA A 44 20.08 10.51 -1.74
CA ALA A 44 21.43 10.13 -1.35
C ALA A 44 21.62 9.98 0.17
N SER A 45 20.84 10.70 1.00
CA SER A 45 20.94 10.66 2.46
C SER A 45 20.21 9.49 3.10
N THR A 46 19.32 8.84 2.34
CA THR A 46 18.50 7.74 2.84
C THR A 46 19.38 6.54 3.26
N PRO A 47 19.20 5.95 4.47
CA PRO A 47 20.14 4.98 5.03
C PRO A 47 20.04 3.56 4.43
N VAL A 48 19.07 3.30 3.55
CA VAL A 48 18.85 1.99 2.92
C VAL A 48 19.45 1.93 1.52
N LEU A 49 19.56 0.70 0.97
CA LEU A 49 20.02 0.50 -0.41
C LEU A 49 18.96 0.85 -1.46
N GLY A 50 17.69 0.87 -1.07
CA GLY A 50 16.60 1.10 -2.01
C GLY A 50 15.22 1.05 -1.36
N LEU A 51 14.20 1.21 -2.18
CA LEU A 51 12.80 0.98 -1.83
C LEU A 51 12.32 -0.34 -2.40
N ALA A 52 11.39 -1.00 -1.73
CA ALA A 52 10.90 -2.29 -2.17
C ALA A 52 9.41 -2.44 -1.91
N THR A 53 8.68 -3.06 -2.81
CA THR A 53 7.27 -3.40 -2.62
C THR A 53 7.01 -4.82 -3.09
N SER A 54 5.96 -5.43 -2.54
CA SER A 54 5.50 -6.77 -2.89
C SER A 54 4.04 -6.73 -3.28
N TYR A 55 3.52 -7.82 -3.83
CA TYR A 55 2.15 -7.96 -4.34
C TYR A 55 1.77 -7.05 -5.51
N VAL A 56 2.74 -6.69 -6.36
CA VAL A 56 2.49 -5.86 -7.55
C VAL A 56 1.48 -6.46 -8.54
N ALA A 57 1.33 -7.79 -8.56
CA ALA A 57 0.44 -8.49 -9.48
C ALA A 57 -1.05 -8.08 -9.39
N VAL A 58 -1.49 -7.46 -8.29
CA VAL A 58 -2.91 -7.07 -8.11
C VAL A 58 -3.11 -5.59 -7.78
N CYS A 59 -2.09 -4.78 -7.97
CA CYS A 59 -2.13 -3.34 -7.67
C CYS A 59 -1.42 -2.54 -8.76
N VAL A 60 -1.29 -1.24 -8.55
CA VAL A 60 -0.48 -0.37 -9.38
C VAL A 60 0.62 0.23 -8.50
N CYS A 61 1.86 0.06 -8.91
CA CYS A 61 2.99 0.77 -8.34
C CYS A 61 3.43 1.87 -9.30
N VAL A 62 3.86 3.01 -8.77
CA VAL A 62 4.42 4.09 -9.59
C VAL A 62 5.78 4.46 -9.04
N VAL A 63 6.78 4.48 -9.90
CA VAL A 63 8.13 4.96 -9.60
C VAL A 63 8.30 6.33 -10.24
N PHE A 64 8.63 7.32 -9.41
CA PHE A 64 9.02 8.66 -9.86
C PHE A 64 10.51 8.82 -9.60
N HIS A 65 11.29 9.21 -10.59
CA HIS A 65 12.72 9.47 -10.42
C HIS A 65 13.12 10.76 -11.11
N CYS A 66 13.98 11.58 -10.50
CA CYS A 66 14.57 12.72 -11.18
C CYS A 66 16.09 12.60 -11.16
N ALA A 67 16.68 12.40 -12.33
CA ALA A 67 18.12 12.27 -12.48
C ALA A 67 18.87 13.52 -11.97
N THR A 68 18.29 14.71 -12.12
CA THR A 68 18.89 15.98 -11.70
C THR A 68 19.01 16.10 -10.18
N THR A 69 18.02 15.61 -9.44
CA THR A 69 17.99 15.70 -7.97
C THR A 69 18.48 14.43 -7.28
N GLY A 70 18.57 13.32 -8.01
CA GLY A 70 18.81 11.99 -7.44
C GLY A 70 17.68 11.49 -6.54
N ARG A 71 16.51 12.16 -6.55
CA ARG A 71 15.37 11.80 -5.71
C ARG A 71 14.49 10.77 -6.41
N THR A 72 14.02 9.81 -5.64
CA THR A 72 13.19 8.70 -6.11
C THR A 72 12.02 8.46 -5.15
N VAL A 73 10.84 8.20 -5.71
CA VAL A 73 9.66 7.77 -4.95
C VAL A 73 9.15 6.47 -5.52
N LEU A 74 8.86 5.50 -4.66
CA LEU A 74 8.10 4.29 -4.99
C LEU A 74 6.76 4.36 -4.28
N THR A 75 5.68 4.36 -5.04
CA THR A 75 4.31 4.23 -4.52
C THR A 75 3.83 2.81 -4.70
N HIS A 76 3.04 2.33 -3.75
CA HIS A 76 2.27 1.11 -3.85
C HIS A 76 0.81 1.50 -3.76
N SER A 77 0.27 1.90 -4.89
CA SER A 77 -0.95 2.71 -4.91
C SER A 77 -2.19 1.87 -4.63
N PRO A 78 -3.14 2.40 -3.84
CA PRO A 78 -4.49 1.86 -3.76
C PRO A 78 -5.24 2.15 -5.06
N PRO A 79 -6.27 1.36 -5.40
CA PRO A 79 -7.21 1.66 -6.48
C PRO A 79 -8.02 2.96 -6.31
N MET A 80 -7.68 3.83 -5.34
CA MET A 80 -8.47 5.00 -4.92
C MET A 80 -7.77 6.36 -5.08
N MET A 81 -6.62 6.43 -5.76
CA MET A 81 -6.06 7.71 -6.21
C MET A 81 -6.79 8.22 -7.46
N ASP A 82 -8.07 8.54 -7.31
CA ASP A 82 -8.94 9.04 -8.37
C ASP A 82 -8.43 10.32 -9.08
N SER A 83 -7.53 11.07 -8.44
CA SER A 83 -7.01 12.33 -8.95
C SER A 83 -5.49 12.44 -8.96
N MET A 84 -4.97 12.98 -10.06
CA MET A 84 -3.57 13.40 -10.23
C MET A 84 -3.10 14.41 -9.18
N LYS A 85 -4.04 15.15 -8.58
CA LYS A 85 -3.77 16.08 -7.48
C LYS A 85 -2.98 15.42 -6.34
N ASN A 86 -3.22 14.12 -6.10
CA ASN A 86 -2.54 13.37 -5.05
C ASN A 86 -1.06 13.09 -5.35
N PHE A 87 -0.64 13.15 -6.62
CA PHE A 87 0.75 12.96 -7.02
C PHE A 87 1.55 14.25 -7.05
N VAL A 88 0.91 15.43 -7.03
CA VAL A 88 1.62 16.71 -7.13
C VAL A 88 2.64 16.91 -6.01
N PRO A 89 2.34 16.67 -4.72
CA PRO A 89 3.34 16.74 -3.65
C PRO A 89 4.52 15.77 -3.87
N ILE A 90 4.25 14.60 -4.42
CA ILE A 90 5.27 13.58 -4.71
C ILE A 90 6.19 14.07 -5.82
N ILE A 91 5.62 14.54 -6.92
CA ILE A 91 6.37 15.02 -8.08
C ILE A 91 7.16 16.27 -7.71
N ASP A 92 6.55 17.23 -7.00
CA ASP A 92 7.22 18.45 -6.51
C ASP A 92 8.47 18.09 -5.68
N TRP A 93 8.35 17.15 -4.75
CA TRP A 93 9.50 16.68 -3.98
C TRP A 93 10.57 16.07 -4.88
N VAL A 94 10.19 15.20 -5.82
CA VAL A 94 11.13 14.53 -6.73
C VAL A 94 11.89 15.54 -7.58
N ILE A 95 11.26 16.60 -8.08
CA ILE A 95 11.92 17.67 -8.85
C ILE A 95 12.69 18.68 -8.01
N GLY A 96 12.77 18.47 -6.69
CA GLY A 96 13.63 19.27 -5.82
C GLY A 96 12.90 20.38 -5.06
N GLY A 97 11.57 20.34 -5.03
CA GLY A 97 10.73 21.09 -4.10
C GLY A 97 10.65 20.44 -2.73
N ASP A 98 9.74 20.94 -1.90
CA ASP A 98 9.57 20.52 -0.51
C ASP A 98 8.57 19.36 -0.37
N GLY A 99 7.77 19.13 -1.42
CA GLY A 99 6.70 18.14 -1.40
C GLY A 99 5.57 18.52 -0.46
N GLU A 100 5.22 19.81 -0.46
CA GLU A 100 4.15 20.37 0.34
C GLU A 100 2.84 19.63 0.06
N THR A 101 2.10 19.25 1.09
CA THR A 101 0.85 18.49 0.94
C THR A 101 -0.38 19.38 0.82
N HIS A 102 -0.25 20.65 1.20
CA HIS A 102 -1.32 21.63 1.18
C HIS A 102 -1.18 22.53 -0.03
N TRP A 103 -1.93 22.23 -1.08
CA TRP A 103 -2.00 23.06 -2.29
C TRP A 103 -3.37 23.73 -2.34
N SER A 104 -3.39 25.03 -2.63
CA SER A 104 -4.62 25.68 -3.06
C SER A 104 -5.00 25.17 -4.45
N ASP A 105 -6.30 25.15 -4.79
CA ASP A 105 -6.74 24.75 -6.14
C ASP A 105 -6.08 25.61 -7.22
N SER A 106 -5.87 26.92 -6.96
CA SER A 106 -5.18 27.81 -7.89
C SER A 106 -3.71 27.46 -8.10
N ASP A 107 -2.98 27.12 -7.02
CA ASP A 107 -1.56 26.74 -7.13
C ASP A 107 -1.40 25.39 -7.83
N LEU A 108 -2.36 24.51 -7.62
CA LEU A 108 -2.41 23.21 -8.27
C LEU A 108 -2.69 23.35 -9.78
N GLU A 109 -3.63 24.20 -10.18
CA GLU A 109 -3.88 24.53 -11.59
C GLU A 109 -2.67 25.20 -12.25
N LYS A 110 -2.01 26.11 -11.54
CA LYS A 110 -0.75 26.73 -11.99
C LYS A 110 0.34 25.68 -12.20
N TRP A 111 0.52 24.77 -11.25
CA TRP A 111 1.49 23.69 -11.34
C TRP A 111 1.18 22.74 -12.51
N LEU A 112 -0.07 22.28 -12.62
CA LEU A 112 -0.53 21.37 -13.67
C LEU A 112 -0.48 22.00 -15.07
N SER A 113 -0.60 23.32 -15.18
CA SER A 113 -0.42 24.07 -16.43
C SER A 113 1.04 24.41 -16.74
N GLY A 114 1.99 23.95 -15.93
CA GLY A 114 3.43 24.25 -16.04
C GLY A 114 3.82 25.67 -15.60
N LYS A 115 2.85 26.50 -15.21
CA LYS A 115 3.06 27.89 -14.75
C LYS A 115 3.34 27.92 -13.25
N GLY A 116 4.47 27.38 -12.80
CA GLY A 116 4.84 27.41 -11.38
C GLY A 116 5.81 26.32 -10.92
N ALA A 117 6.29 25.45 -11.82
CA ALA A 117 7.29 24.45 -11.49
C ALA A 117 8.58 25.14 -11.00
N LYS A 118 8.96 24.92 -9.74
CA LYS A 118 10.02 25.65 -9.02
C LYS A 118 11.42 25.49 -9.62
N LYS A 119 11.66 24.56 -10.56
CA LYS A 119 12.96 24.37 -11.22
C LYS A 119 12.83 24.09 -12.71
N ALA A 120 13.20 25.09 -13.52
CA ALA A 120 13.40 24.88 -14.95
C ALA A 120 14.53 23.85 -15.17
N GLY A 121 14.24 22.78 -15.92
CA GLY A 121 15.25 21.79 -16.35
C GLY A 121 15.31 20.48 -15.56
N ALA A 122 14.47 20.28 -14.54
CA ALA A 122 14.32 18.96 -13.92
C ALA A 122 13.39 18.08 -14.76
N THR A 123 13.87 16.94 -15.25
CA THR A 123 13.04 15.91 -15.88
C THR A 123 12.72 14.83 -14.86
N VAL A 124 11.48 14.34 -14.86
CA VAL A 124 11.07 13.19 -14.08
C VAL A 124 10.89 12.00 -15.03
N ASP A 125 11.42 10.86 -14.65
CA ASP A 125 11.09 9.58 -15.25
C ASP A 125 9.96 8.97 -14.40
N ILE A 126 8.84 8.65 -15.06
CA ILE A 126 7.69 8.01 -14.41
C ILE A 126 7.51 6.62 -15.01
N VAL A 127 7.59 5.60 -14.17
CA VAL A 127 7.31 4.21 -14.54
C VAL A 127 6.09 3.73 -13.77
N VAL A 128 5.06 3.36 -14.51
CA VAL A 128 3.82 2.80 -13.96
C VAL A 128 3.84 1.28 -14.14
N LEU A 129 3.69 0.57 -13.03
CA LEU A 129 3.77 -0.89 -12.94
C LEU A 129 2.37 -1.41 -12.58
N GLY A 130 1.63 -1.86 -13.60
CA GLY A 130 0.32 -2.47 -13.42
C GLY A 130 0.42 -3.98 -13.20
N GLY A 131 -0.33 -4.50 -12.24
CA GLY A 131 -0.55 -5.94 -12.08
C GLY A 131 -1.46 -6.55 -13.13
N SER A 132 -1.60 -7.88 -13.13
CA SER A 132 -2.40 -8.65 -14.09
C SER A 132 -3.87 -8.27 -14.12
N SER A 133 -4.40 -7.75 -13.02
CA SER A 133 -5.77 -7.20 -12.96
C SER A 133 -5.99 -6.03 -13.91
N TYR A 134 -4.94 -5.39 -14.42
CA TYR A 134 -5.03 -4.25 -15.32
C TYR A 134 -4.73 -4.61 -16.79
N GLU A 135 -4.50 -5.89 -17.11
CA GLU A 135 -4.16 -6.33 -18.49
C GLU A 135 -5.31 -6.15 -19.49
N SER A 136 -6.56 -6.26 -19.02
CA SER A 136 -7.71 -6.17 -19.91
C SER A 136 -8.17 -4.72 -20.03
N PRO A 137 -8.27 -4.17 -21.26
CA PRO A 137 -8.91 -2.88 -21.49
C PRO A 137 -10.36 -2.82 -20.99
N GLN A 138 -10.98 -3.99 -20.77
CA GLN A 138 -12.34 -4.13 -20.23
C GLN A 138 -12.37 -4.08 -18.70
N HIS A 139 -11.22 -4.11 -18.03
CA HIS A 139 -11.18 -4.01 -16.57
C HIS A 139 -11.63 -2.60 -16.13
N PRO A 140 -12.51 -2.48 -15.10
CA PRO A 140 -13.08 -1.18 -14.71
C PRO A 140 -12.07 -0.09 -14.34
N THR A 141 -10.84 -0.47 -13.99
CA THR A 141 -9.77 0.46 -13.59
C THR A 141 -8.85 0.87 -14.74
N TRP A 142 -8.94 0.24 -15.92
CA TRP A 142 -8.14 0.60 -17.09
C TRP A 142 -8.33 2.07 -17.53
N PRO A 143 -9.57 2.63 -17.55
CA PRO A 143 -9.76 4.05 -17.84
C PRO A 143 -9.05 4.98 -16.86
N LEU A 144 -8.95 4.61 -15.57
CA LEU A 144 -8.24 5.41 -14.56
C LEU A 144 -6.74 5.43 -14.84
N LEU A 145 -6.16 4.26 -15.16
CA LEU A 145 -4.76 4.15 -15.52
C LEU A 145 -4.43 4.98 -16.76
N ASN A 146 -5.24 4.86 -17.82
CA ASN A 146 -5.08 5.66 -19.04
C ASN A 146 -5.21 7.17 -18.79
N ARG A 147 -6.12 7.57 -17.89
CA ARG A 147 -6.25 8.96 -17.50
C ARG A 147 -5.00 9.47 -16.80
N TRP A 148 -4.46 8.73 -15.82
CA TRP A 148 -3.19 9.10 -15.18
C TRP A 148 -2.06 9.20 -16.21
N MET A 149 -1.96 8.24 -17.13
CA MET A 149 -0.96 8.26 -18.19
C MET A 149 -1.08 9.49 -19.09
N SER A 150 -2.30 9.89 -19.45
CA SER A 150 -2.56 11.12 -20.20
C SER A 150 -2.15 12.36 -19.41
N ASP A 151 -2.52 12.42 -18.13
CA ASP A 151 -2.24 13.56 -17.27
C ASP A 151 -0.74 13.72 -16.97
N PHE A 152 -0.01 12.62 -16.75
CA PHE A 152 1.45 12.64 -16.62
C PHE A 152 2.14 13.17 -17.88
N ARG A 153 1.65 12.79 -19.07
CA ARG A 153 2.19 13.28 -20.35
C ARG A 153 1.92 14.77 -20.56
N LEU A 154 0.74 15.25 -20.17
CA LEU A 154 0.38 16.67 -20.27
C LEU A 154 1.23 17.56 -19.34
N ALA A 155 1.67 17.03 -18.20
CA ALA A 155 2.50 17.75 -17.24
C ALA A 155 3.98 17.96 -17.67
N LEU A 156 4.32 17.71 -18.95
CA LEU A 156 5.67 17.89 -19.54
C LEU A 156 6.76 16.96 -18.98
N ILE A 157 6.37 15.77 -18.54
CA ILE A 157 7.26 14.76 -17.96
C ILE A 157 7.41 13.59 -18.94
N VAL A 158 8.64 13.14 -19.19
CA VAL A 158 8.91 11.96 -20.02
C VAL A 158 8.47 10.72 -19.24
N ALA A 159 7.17 10.39 -19.34
CA ALA A 159 6.63 9.17 -18.80
C ALA A 159 6.89 8.02 -19.78
N SER A 160 7.94 7.25 -19.53
CA SER A 160 8.13 5.95 -20.18
C SER A 160 7.20 4.93 -19.52
N CYS A 161 6.01 4.74 -20.10
CA CYS A 161 5.13 3.64 -19.74
C CYS A 161 5.71 2.34 -20.30
N LEU A 162 6.21 1.48 -19.43
CA LEU A 162 6.63 0.14 -19.81
C LEU A 162 5.51 -0.82 -19.45
N ASP A 163 4.64 -1.09 -20.42
CA ASP A 163 3.83 -2.32 -20.44
C ASP A 163 4.80 -3.48 -20.65
N ALA A 164 5.32 -4.03 -19.55
CA ALA A 164 6.19 -5.18 -19.58
C ALA A 164 5.37 -6.41 -19.13
N PRO A 165 4.98 -7.31 -20.06
CA PRO A 165 4.19 -8.49 -19.73
C PRO A 165 4.83 -9.40 -18.67
N GLU A 166 6.14 -9.29 -18.48
CA GLU A 166 6.88 -10.03 -17.46
C GLU A 166 6.66 -9.52 -16.03
N VAL A 167 6.29 -8.25 -15.87
CA VAL A 167 5.98 -7.61 -14.57
C VAL A 167 4.81 -8.30 -13.89
N LEU A 168 3.88 -8.77 -14.70
CA LEU A 168 2.62 -9.39 -14.32
C LEU A 168 2.83 -10.74 -13.60
N LYS A 169 4.02 -11.33 -13.75
CA LYS A 169 4.43 -12.58 -13.08
C LYS A 169 5.31 -12.35 -11.86
N CYS A 170 5.70 -11.10 -11.60
CA CYS A 170 6.61 -10.79 -10.51
C CYS A 170 5.81 -10.36 -9.29
N ALA A 171 6.11 -10.96 -8.14
CA ALA A 171 5.44 -10.61 -6.89
C ALA A 171 5.99 -9.30 -6.32
N SER A 172 7.25 -8.96 -6.58
CA SER A 172 7.91 -7.84 -5.89
C SER A 172 8.79 -7.00 -6.82
N VAL A 173 8.91 -5.73 -6.46
CA VAL A 173 9.71 -4.71 -7.16
C VAL A 173 10.70 -4.10 -6.18
N LEU A 174 11.94 -3.96 -6.62
CA LEU A 174 12.98 -3.17 -5.95
C LEU A 174 13.31 -1.93 -6.77
N VAL A 175 13.60 -0.82 -6.10
CA VAL A 175 14.12 0.39 -6.71
C VAL A 175 15.41 0.74 -6.00
N ASP A 176 16.53 0.57 -6.71
CA ASP A 176 17.87 0.76 -6.18
C ASP A 176 18.24 2.24 -6.05
N LYS A 177 18.83 2.64 -4.92
CA LYS A 177 19.21 4.03 -4.64
C LYS A 177 20.33 4.53 -5.53
N ALA A 178 21.37 3.73 -5.70
CA ALA A 178 22.61 4.16 -6.34
C ALA A 178 22.42 4.28 -7.86
N THR A 179 21.61 3.40 -8.42
CA THR A 179 21.44 3.26 -9.87
C THR A 179 20.09 3.73 -10.38
N ALA A 180 19.13 4.00 -9.49
CA ALA A 180 17.73 4.18 -9.82
C ALA A 180 17.13 2.99 -10.60
N ARG A 181 17.78 1.82 -10.55
CA ARG A 181 17.34 0.64 -11.31
C ARG A 181 16.11 0.02 -10.66
N ILE A 182 15.10 -0.25 -11.48
CA ILE A 182 13.91 -1.02 -11.11
C ILE A 182 14.24 -2.49 -11.37
N THR A 183 14.19 -3.32 -10.33
CA THR A 183 14.44 -4.76 -10.43
C THR A 183 13.18 -5.54 -10.05
N TYR A 184 12.67 -6.34 -10.98
CA TYR A 184 11.63 -7.30 -10.66
C TYR A 184 12.24 -8.53 -9.99
N LEU A 185 11.64 -8.94 -8.88
CA LEU A 185 12.02 -10.19 -8.22
C LEU A 185 11.08 -11.30 -8.65
N LYS A 186 11.69 -12.35 -9.20
CA LYS A 186 11.02 -13.60 -9.56
C LYS A 186 11.67 -14.74 -8.80
N LEU A 187 10.87 -15.62 -8.20
CA LEU A 187 11.38 -16.85 -7.61
C LEU A 187 11.58 -17.91 -8.70
N GLU A 188 12.70 -18.61 -8.63
CA GLU A 188 13.08 -19.66 -9.60
C GLU A 188 12.08 -20.82 -9.65
N SER A 189 11.40 -21.11 -8.53
CA SER A 189 10.53 -22.29 -8.37
C SER A 189 9.30 -22.34 -9.29
N GLY A 190 9.05 -21.32 -10.10
CA GLY A 190 7.93 -21.27 -11.05
C GLY A 190 6.54 -21.27 -10.40
N SER A 191 6.47 -21.32 -9.07
CA SER A 191 5.22 -21.28 -8.33
C SER A 191 4.62 -19.88 -8.40
N PRO A 192 3.42 -19.72 -9.00
CA PRO A 192 2.79 -18.41 -9.15
C PRO A 192 2.33 -17.79 -7.82
N PHE A 193 2.40 -18.55 -6.72
CA PHE A 193 1.96 -18.13 -5.39
C PHE A 193 3.09 -17.90 -4.41
N SER A 194 4.35 -17.99 -4.85
CA SER A 194 5.46 -17.80 -3.93
C SER A 194 5.59 -16.32 -3.62
N LEU A 195 5.25 -16.01 -2.37
CA LEU A 195 5.31 -14.66 -1.89
C LEU A 195 6.72 -14.33 -1.42
N ILE A 196 7.27 -13.22 -1.91
CA ILE A 196 8.47 -12.60 -1.35
C ILE A 196 8.02 -11.52 -0.37
N THR A 197 8.16 -11.75 0.93
CA THR A 197 8.00 -10.67 1.92
C THR A 197 9.35 -10.04 2.18
N ILE A 198 9.48 -8.75 1.94
CA ILE A 198 10.73 -8.03 2.11
C ILE A 198 10.80 -7.45 3.52
N LYS A 199 11.80 -7.87 4.30
CA LYS A 199 12.03 -7.34 5.65
C LYS A 199 13.42 -6.77 5.79
N ASN A 200 13.54 -5.57 6.36
CA ASN A 200 14.81 -5.02 6.80
C ASN A 200 14.87 -5.01 8.34
N PRO A 201 15.56 -5.98 8.97
CA PRO A 201 15.56 -6.15 10.43
C PRO A 201 16.12 -4.94 11.19
N HIS A 202 17.04 -4.18 10.58
CA HIS A 202 17.62 -2.97 11.19
C HIS A 202 16.61 -1.82 11.27
N LEU A 203 15.59 -1.86 10.41
CA LEU A 203 14.52 -0.87 10.35
C LEU A 203 13.29 -1.29 11.16
N VAL A 204 13.18 -2.56 11.55
CA VAL A 204 11.99 -3.10 12.23
C VAL A 204 11.62 -2.28 13.46
N LYS A 205 12.58 -1.71 14.22
CA LYS A 205 12.29 -0.88 15.40
C LYS A 205 12.16 0.62 15.13
N GLN A 206 12.83 1.12 14.08
CA GLN A 206 12.73 2.53 13.68
C GLN A 206 11.38 2.80 12.98
N TYR A 207 10.87 1.77 12.30
CA TYR A 207 9.59 1.82 11.63
C TYR A 207 8.51 1.32 12.57
N SER A 208 8.69 0.31 13.43
CA SER A 208 7.57 -0.20 14.24
C SER A 208 6.98 0.77 15.24
N GLU A 209 7.70 1.69 15.89
CA GLU A 209 7.03 2.62 16.82
C GLU A 209 6.35 3.76 16.08
N ALA A 210 6.96 4.33 15.04
CA ALA A 210 6.28 5.32 14.20
C ALA A 210 5.14 4.71 13.38
N GLN A 211 5.30 3.49 12.86
CA GLN A 211 4.31 2.70 12.12
C GLN A 211 3.27 2.08 13.05
N GLN A 212 3.59 1.63 14.27
CA GLN A 212 2.60 1.19 15.25
C GLN A 212 1.88 2.37 15.84
N GLU A 213 2.55 3.49 16.12
CA GLU A 213 1.89 4.72 16.54
C GLU A 213 1.14 5.37 15.38
N GLN A 214 1.47 5.07 14.12
CA GLN A 214 0.72 5.45 12.90
C GLN A 214 -0.42 4.48 12.59
N ASP A 215 -0.30 3.18 12.86
CA ASP A 215 -1.37 2.18 12.79
C ASP A 215 -2.34 2.39 13.98
N ARG A 216 -1.80 2.81 15.12
CA ARG A 216 -2.51 3.23 16.34
C ARG A 216 -3.07 4.65 16.19
N LEU A 217 -2.41 5.62 15.55
CA LEU A 217 -2.97 6.93 15.16
C LEU A 217 -4.04 6.72 14.07
N VAL A 218 -3.83 5.88 13.06
CA VAL A 218 -4.88 5.53 12.08
C VAL A 218 -6.06 4.85 12.78
N GLY A 219 -5.82 4.14 13.88
CA GLY A 219 -6.84 3.62 14.79
C GLY A 219 -7.43 4.61 15.82
N VAL A 220 -6.71 5.67 16.23
CA VAL A 220 -7.03 6.55 17.39
C VAL A 220 -7.26 8.02 16.97
N THR A 221 -6.53 8.56 15.99
CA THR A 221 -6.66 9.91 15.41
C THR A 221 -7.97 10.12 14.64
N LEU A 222 -8.72 9.06 14.34
CA LEU A 222 -10.10 9.18 13.86
C LEU A 222 -11.07 9.73 14.94
N LEU A 223 -10.59 10.01 16.16
CA LEU A 223 -11.33 10.74 17.18
C LEU A 223 -10.78 12.13 17.57
N GLN A 224 -9.55 12.52 17.20
CA GLN A 224 -9.02 13.85 17.56
C GLN A 224 -8.10 14.45 16.47
N ARG A 225 -8.42 15.69 16.08
CA ARG A 225 -7.78 16.51 15.03
C ARG A 225 -6.45 17.11 15.49
N ILE A 226 -5.34 16.37 15.44
CA ILE A 226 -4.00 16.93 15.68
C ILE A 226 -3.04 16.48 14.57
N PRO A 227 -2.31 17.40 13.91
CA PRO A 227 -1.32 17.05 12.88
C PRO A 227 -0.07 16.40 13.51
N PRO A 228 0.55 15.41 12.84
CA PRO A 228 1.76 14.75 13.34
C PRO A 228 2.98 15.69 13.31
N GLU A 229 3.84 15.59 14.34
CA GLU A 229 5.13 16.30 14.38
C GLU A 229 6.18 15.63 13.46
N ASN A 230 7.06 16.45 12.90
CA ASN A 230 8.13 16.03 11.99
C ASN A 230 9.15 15.14 12.71
N VAL A 231 9.16 13.86 12.39
CA VAL A 231 10.27 12.95 12.70
C VAL A 231 11.10 12.77 11.42
N ASN A 232 12.42 12.81 11.54
CA ASN A 232 13.42 12.85 10.44
C ASN A 232 13.51 11.57 9.56
N LEU A 233 12.39 10.89 9.29
CA LEU A 233 12.29 9.78 8.34
C LEU A 233 11.00 9.96 7.50
N HIS A 234 11.18 10.33 6.22
CA HIS A 234 10.13 10.79 5.30
C HIS A 234 9.29 9.65 4.68
N LEU A 235 8.59 8.86 5.50
CA LEU A 235 7.40 8.12 5.07
C LEU A 235 6.18 9.00 5.33
N GLN A 236 5.64 9.63 4.29
CA GLN A 236 4.42 10.42 4.40
C GLN A 236 3.23 9.56 3.94
N TYR A 237 2.23 9.37 4.80
CA TYR A 237 0.96 8.72 4.46
C TYR A 237 -0.15 9.80 4.55
N ASN A 238 -0.98 9.94 3.52
CA ASN A 238 -2.03 10.98 3.48
C ASN A 238 -3.41 10.34 3.72
N VAL A 239 -3.90 10.41 4.97
CA VAL A 239 -5.12 9.71 5.45
C VAL A 239 -6.38 10.58 5.34
N VAL A 240 -6.25 11.84 4.93
CA VAL A 240 -7.24 12.91 5.23
C VAL A 240 -8.65 12.65 4.62
N SER A 241 -8.83 11.65 3.75
CA SER A 241 -10.07 11.47 2.97
C SER A 241 -11.00 10.30 3.35
N HIS A 242 -10.74 9.48 4.38
CA HIS A 242 -11.53 8.25 4.60
C HIS A 242 -12.20 8.09 5.97
N GLY A 243 -13.51 7.80 5.94
CA GLY A 243 -14.35 7.37 7.07
C GLY A 243 -14.84 5.91 6.95
N GLY A 244 -14.01 5.02 6.38
CA GLY A 244 -14.31 3.60 6.17
C GLY A 244 -13.70 2.67 7.23
N ALA A 245 -14.15 1.41 7.26
CA ALA A 245 -13.67 0.39 8.20
C ALA A 245 -12.16 0.12 8.08
N ILE A 246 -11.52 -0.16 9.22
CA ILE A 246 -10.09 -0.45 9.38
C ILE A 246 -9.63 -1.49 8.34
N PRO A 247 -8.55 -1.24 7.59
CA PRO A 247 -8.16 -2.12 6.53
C PRO A 247 -7.34 -3.30 7.11
N LEU A 248 -7.66 -4.54 6.70
CA LEU A 248 -6.97 -5.76 7.15
C LEU A 248 -5.47 -5.72 6.78
N PRO A 249 -4.57 -6.48 7.45
CA PRO A 249 -3.20 -6.68 6.96
C PRO A 249 -3.20 -7.10 5.48
N ASP A 250 -2.25 -6.59 4.70
CA ASP A 250 -2.18 -6.82 3.25
C ASP A 250 -2.21 -8.31 2.94
N GLU A 251 -1.50 -9.14 3.71
CA GLU A 251 -1.50 -10.59 3.58
C GLU A 251 -2.92 -11.17 3.66
N ILE A 252 -3.76 -10.66 4.57
CA ILE A 252 -5.14 -11.13 4.76
C ILE A 252 -6.03 -10.62 3.62
N ARG A 253 -5.91 -9.35 3.19
CA ARG A 253 -6.71 -8.85 2.05
C ARG A 253 -6.43 -9.66 0.79
N GLN A 254 -5.18 -10.02 0.57
CA GLN A 254 -4.76 -10.78 -0.61
C GLN A 254 -5.27 -12.21 -0.55
N LEU A 255 -5.16 -12.88 0.61
CA LEU A 255 -5.77 -14.20 0.80
C LEU A 255 -7.28 -14.18 0.55
N LEU A 256 -7.98 -13.09 0.91
CA LEU A 256 -9.39 -12.92 0.61
C LEU A 256 -9.68 -12.72 -0.89
N ARG A 257 -8.82 -12.02 -1.64
CA ARG A 257 -8.97 -11.79 -3.09
C ARG A 257 -8.75 -13.05 -3.94
N PHE A 258 -7.84 -13.93 -3.52
CA PHE A 258 -7.57 -15.19 -4.22
C PHE A 258 -8.54 -16.32 -3.86
N MET A 259 -9.50 -16.09 -2.95
CA MET A 259 -10.57 -17.05 -2.72
C MET A 259 -11.63 -16.94 -3.82
N PRO A 260 -11.93 -18.01 -4.56
CA PRO A 260 -13.02 -17.98 -5.53
C PRO A 260 -14.35 -17.72 -4.81
N ALA A 261 -15.15 -16.80 -5.36
CA ALA A 261 -16.45 -16.43 -4.82
C ALA A 261 -17.50 -17.55 -4.94
N SER A 262 -17.22 -18.63 -5.70
CA SER A 262 -18.19 -19.68 -5.96
C SER A 262 -18.15 -20.80 -4.90
N PRO A 263 -19.32 -21.29 -4.43
CA PRO A 263 -19.40 -22.37 -3.45
C PRO A 263 -18.77 -23.70 -3.90
N GLY A 264 -18.64 -23.93 -5.21
CA GLY A 264 -18.20 -25.21 -5.79
C GLY A 264 -16.71 -25.33 -6.12
N GLY A 265 -15.91 -24.27 -5.91
CA GLY A 265 -14.53 -24.20 -6.36
C GLY A 265 -13.51 -23.87 -5.28
N GLN A 266 -13.79 -24.16 -4.00
CA GLN A 266 -12.82 -23.85 -2.93
C GLN A 266 -11.57 -24.72 -3.11
N SER A 267 -10.46 -24.10 -3.54
CA SER A 267 -9.17 -24.76 -3.57
C SER A 267 -8.82 -25.31 -2.18
N LEU A 268 -8.09 -26.43 -2.12
CA LEU A 268 -7.56 -27.00 -0.88
C LEU A 268 -6.82 -25.95 -0.02
N LEU A 269 -6.25 -24.93 -0.66
CA LEU A 269 -5.63 -23.79 0.00
C LEU A 269 -6.67 -22.89 0.69
N ALA A 270 -7.78 -22.55 0.03
CA ALA A 270 -8.88 -21.79 0.64
C ALA A 270 -9.51 -22.52 1.83
N GLN A 271 -9.67 -23.85 1.75
CA GLN A 271 -10.17 -24.67 2.87
C GLN A 271 -9.20 -24.72 4.06
N ARG A 272 -7.89 -24.72 3.81
CA ARG A 272 -6.85 -24.70 4.86
C ARG A 272 -6.66 -23.31 5.49
N ILE A 273 -6.78 -22.26 4.70
CA ILE A 273 -6.55 -20.88 5.14
C ILE A 273 -7.79 -20.28 5.80
N ARG A 274 -9.01 -20.65 5.40
CA ARG A 274 -10.25 -20.10 5.95
C ARG A 274 -10.34 -20.23 7.49
N PRO A 275 -10.09 -21.39 8.13
CA PRO A 275 -10.11 -21.48 9.59
C PRO A 275 -9.02 -20.65 10.26
N PHE A 276 -7.91 -20.36 9.56
CA PHE A 276 -6.85 -19.49 10.07
C PHE A 276 -7.23 -18.01 9.94
N VAL A 277 -7.70 -17.56 8.78
CA VAL A 277 -8.21 -16.19 8.57
C VAL A 277 -9.38 -15.91 9.51
N GLU A 278 -10.31 -16.85 9.67
CA GLU A 278 -11.39 -16.73 10.64
C GLU A 278 -10.88 -16.71 12.08
N ARG A 279 -9.82 -17.47 12.42
CA ARG A 279 -9.19 -17.40 13.75
C ARG A 279 -8.47 -16.09 13.97
N SER A 280 -7.72 -15.57 13.01
CA SER A 280 -7.05 -14.27 13.08
C SER A 280 -8.04 -13.11 13.15
N ILE A 281 -9.15 -13.20 12.40
CA ILE A 281 -10.29 -12.28 12.49
C ILE A 281 -11.01 -12.40 13.83
N ARG A 282 -11.04 -13.59 14.47
CA ARG A 282 -11.59 -13.81 15.81
C ARG A 282 -10.60 -13.45 16.93
N ALA A 283 -9.29 -13.41 16.64
CA ALA A 283 -8.22 -13.22 17.61
C ALA A 283 -7.98 -11.76 18.00
N GLY A 284 -8.69 -10.80 17.41
CA GLY A 284 -8.68 -9.43 17.91
C GLY A 284 -9.45 -8.44 17.07
N ARG A 285 -10.78 -8.46 17.16
CA ARG A 285 -11.60 -7.33 16.70
C ARG A 285 -11.50 -6.22 17.74
N PRO A 286 -11.17 -4.97 17.36
CA PRO A 286 -11.06 -3.90 18.32
C PRO A 286 -12.41 -3.61 18.98
N CYS A 287 -12.37 -3.19 20.23
CA CYS A 287 -13.52 -2.71 20.98
C CYS A 287 -13.98 -1.40 20.35
N GLU A 288 -15.26 -1.28 19.99
CA GLU A 288 -15.82 -0.05 19.38
C GLU A 288 -15.66 1.20 20.28
N LEU A 289 -15.46 1.00 21.59
CA LEU A 289 -15.32 2.10 22.55
C LEU A 289 -13.86 2.48 22.85
N CYS A 290 -12.96 1.50 23.03
CA CYS A 290 -11.59 1.75 23.52
C CYS A 290 -10.49 1.33 22.55
N GLY A 291 -10.79 0.63 21.46
CA GLY A 291 -9.81 0.15 20.48
C GLY A 291 -9.05 -1.12 20.89
N ASP A 292 -9.00 -1.47 22.19
CA ASP A 292 -8.36 -2.72 22.66
C ASP A 292 -9.08 -3.97 22.12
N ILE A 293 -8.44 -5.14 22.22
CA ILE A 293 -9.03 -6.39 21.75
C ILE A 293 -10.38 -6.68 22.45
N GLY A 294 -11.45 -6.69 21.67
CA GLY A 294 -12.80 -6.99 22.13
C GLY A 294 -13.04 -8.49 22.30
N HIS A 295 -13.59 -8.88 23.44
CA HIS A 295 -13.95 -10.28 23.75
C HIS A 295 -15.46 -10.52 23.77
N LEU A 296 -16.26 -9.46 23.86
CA LEU A 296 -17.71 -9.50 23.92
C LEU A 296 -18.31 -9.02 22.60
N LYS A 297 -19.13 -9.85 21.99
CA LYS A 297 -19.82 -9.53 20.74
C LYS A 297 -21.23 -9.04 21.01
N CYS A 298 -21.69 -8.01 20.28
CA CYS A 298 -23.10 -7.61 20.36
C CYS A 298 -24.02 -8.77 19.96
N SER A 299 -24.91 -9.18 20.87
CA SER A 299 -25.79 -10.34 20.68
C SER A 299 -26.84 -10.14 19.57
N SER A 300 -27.19 -8.88 19.28
CA SER A 300 -28.23 -8.54 18.30
C SER A 300 -27.70 -8.47 16.86
N CYS A 301 -26.76 -7.56 16.58
CA CYS A 301 -26.23 -7.38 15.21
C CYS A 301 -25.09 -8.34 14.86
N LYS A 302 -24.41 -8.91 15.86
CA LYS A 302 -23.20 -9.72 15.66
C LYS A 302 -22.09 -9.01 14.85
N GLY A 303 -22.15 -7.68 14.73
CA GLY A 303 -21.18 -6.87 13.99
C GLY A 303 -20.14 -6.19 14.88
N ALA A 304 -20.58 -5.62 16.01
CA ALA A 304 -19.73 -4.89 16.95
C ALA A 304 -19.09 -5.78 18.01
N TRP A 305 -17.88 -5.39 18.44
CA TRP A 305 -17.09 -6.04 19.47
C TRP A 305 -16.74 -5.07 20.60
N TYR A 306 -16.67 -5.58 21.81
CA TYR A 306 -16.44 -4.82 23.03
C TYR A 306 -15.46 -5.55 23.94
N TYR A 307 -14.64 -4.81 24.67
CA TYR A 307 -13.76 -5.39 25.69
C TYR A 307 -14.57 -6.14 26.75
N GLY A 308 -15.72 -5.58 27.14
CA GLY A 308 -16.68 -6.21 28.05
C GLY A 308 -18.04 -5.53 28.03
N LYS A 309 -18.95 -5.99 28.91
CA LYS A 309 -20.35 -5.53 28.96
C LYS A 309 -20.46 -4.04 29.30
N GLU A 310 -19.54 -3.53 30.11
CA GLU A 310 -19.48 -2.10 30.46
C GLU A 310 -19.25 -1.22 29.24
N HIS A 311 -18.32 -1.60 28.36
CA HIS A 311 -18.03 -0.86 27.13
C HIS A 311 -19.21 -0.93 26.17
N GLN A 312 -19.87 -2.10 26.07
CA GLN A 312 -21.09 -2.25 25.30
C GLN A 312 -22.20 -1.34 25.82
N LEU A 313 -22.40 -1.23 27.13
CA LEU A 313 -23.45 -0.39 27.73
C LEU A 313 -23.17 1.10 27.54
N LYS A 314 -21.92 1.52 27.67
CA LYS A 314 -21.49 2.91 27.42
C LYS A 314 -21.71 3.32 25.97
N ASP A 315 -21.36 2.44 25.03
CA ASP A 315 -21.56 2.67 23.59
C ASP A 315 -23.00 2.41 23.13
N TRP A 316 -23.85 1.76 23.95
CA TRP A 316 -25.19 1.32 23.54
C TRP A 316 -26.09 2.45 23.04
N THR A 317 -25.96 3.65 23.60
CA THR A 317 -26.74 4.83 23.18
C THR A 317 -26.49 5.20 21.73
N LEU A 318 -25.26 5.05 21.24
CA LEU A 318 -24.86 5.27 19.85
C LEU A 318 -25.11 4.01 19.02
N HIS A 319 -24.63 2.87 19.50
CA HIS A 319 -24.71 1.58 18.81
C HIS A 319 -26.14 1.15 18.51
N LYS A 320 -27.13 1.43 19.37
CA LYS A 320 -28.51 0.96 19.19
C LYS A 320 -29.15 1.42 17.87
N VAL A 321 -28.77 2.60 17.36
CA VAL A 321 -29.31 3.15 16.10
C VAL A 321 -28.79 2.31 14.92
N TRP A 322 -27.47 2.09 14.88
CA TRP A 322 -26.83 1.27 13.87
C TRP A 322 -27.25 -0.20 13.98
N CYS A 323 -27.32 -0.74 15.19
CA CYS A 323 -27.66 -2.12 15.49
C CYS A 323 -29.05 -2.53 14.98
N LYS A 324 -30.02 -1.61 15.00
CA LYS A 324 -31.38 -1.87 14.49
C LYS A 324 -31.36 -2.05 12.97
N SER A 325 -30.62 -1.21 12.25
CA SER A 325 -30.54 -1.26 10.78
C SER A 325 -29.69 -2.41 10.25
N HIS A 326 -28.79 -2.95 11.07
CA HIS A 326 -27.84 -4.01 10.69
C HIS A 326 -28.06 -5.31 11.46
N LYS A 327 -29.27 -5.51 11.98
CA LYS A 327 -29.66 -6.79 12.54
C LYS A 327 -29.67 -7.77 11.37
N LEU A 328 -28.61 -8.57 11.23
CA LEU A 328 -28.58 -9.66 10.28
C LEU A 328 -29.87 -10.43 10.48
N ALA A 329 -30.67 -10.57 9.42
CA ALA A 329 -31.82 -11.44 9.43
C ALA A 329 -31.28 -12.80 9.83
N SER A 330 -31.45 -13.15 11.09
CA SER A 330 -31.02 -14.43 11.62
C SER A 330 -31.94 -15.43 10.95
N SER A 331 -31.46 -16.01 9.86
CA SER A 331 -32.05 -17.16 9.20
C SER A 331 -32.29 -18.21 10.27
N ASN A 332 -33.56 -18.49 10.54
CA ASN A 332 -33.96 -19.79 11.06
C ASN A 332 -33.70 -20.84 9.98
#